data_AF-A0A8H2PKQ2-F1
#
_entry.id   AF-A0A8H2PKQ2-F1
#
_cell.length_a   1.000
_cell.length_b   1.000
_cell.length_c   1.000
_cell.angle_alpha   90.00
_cell.angle_beta   90.00
_cell.angle_gamma   90.00
#
_symmetry.space_group_name_H-M   'P 1'
#
loop_
_entity.id
_entity.type
_entity.pdbx_description
1 polymer ?
#
loop_
_entity_poly.entity_id
_entity_poly.type
_entity_poly.pdbx_seq_one_letter_code
_entity_poly.pdbx_strand_id
1 'polypeptide(L)'
;MMAHHVHDMDSSDPWAIVLSARPPAGVPADFSTSHYLQAAGSADAMTIEYCEPGGAEIGAVSVRSVVGHPHTGTAKLDVDIVLPRSVETISRHEVFTAQEAAEMFERFYRTDVIGEGYVLRPVEGYRADGGLIDLREPPTSGHEHRGRSSTP
;
A
#
# COMPACT_ATOMS: atom_id res chain seq x y z
N MET A 1 -11.83 -18.58 -10.41
CA MET A 1 -10.98 -19.46 -9.56
C MET A 1 -10.33 -18.67 -8.42
N MET A 2 -9.87 -17.42 -8.64
CA MET A 2 -9.32 -16.58 -7.56
C MET A 2 -10.35 -16.07 -6.55
N ALA A 3 -11.52 -15.61 -7.01
CA ALA A 3 -12.59 -15.14 -6.12
C ALA A 3 -13.00 -16.17 -5.05
N HIS A 4 -12.98 -17.47 -5.37
CA HIS A 4 -13.36 -18.54 -4.45
C HIS A 4 -12.39 -18.65 -3.25
N HIS A 5 -11.08 -18.45 -3.46
CA HIS A 5 -10.09 -18.53 -2.37
C HIS A 5 -10.12 -17.33 -1.43
N VAL A 6 -10.51 -16.14 -1.92
CA VAL A 6 -10.70 -14.97 -1.06
C VAL A 6 -12.02 -15.05 -0.28
N HIS A 7 -13.05 -15.65 -0.89
CA HIS A 7 -14.35 -15.87 -0.23
C HIS A 7 -14.32 -16.93 0.88
N ASP A 8 -13.45 -17.93 0.81
CA ASP A 8 -13.33 -19.01 1.81
C ASP A 8 -12.57 -18.59 3.09
N MET A 9 -12.15 -17.32 3.20
CA MET A 9 -11.43 -16.81 4.37
C MET A 9 -12.44 -16.36 5.43
N ASP A 10 -12.99 -17.35 6.14
CA ASP A 10 -14.19 -17.36 6.98
C ASP A 10 -14.08 -16.61 8.33
N SER A 11 -13.47 -15.43 8.32
CA SER A 11 -13.64 -14.34 9.29
C SER A 11 -12.97 -14.41 10.66
N SER A 12 -12.44 -15.55 11.14
CA SER A 12 -11.96 -15.62 12.54
C SER A 12 -10.47 -15.36 12.77
N ASP A 13 -9.59 -15.59 11.78
CA ASP A 13 -8.14 -15.46 11.94
C ASP A 13 -7.55 -14.41 11.00
N PRO A 14 -6.61 -13.55 11.46
CA PRO A 14 -5.97 -12.57 10.61
C PRO A 14 -5.01 -13.23 9.62
N TRP A 15 -5.13 -12.83 8.35
CA TRP A 15 -4.35 -13.38 7.24
C TRP A 15 -3.81 -12.26 6.35
N ALA A 16 -2.88 -12.62 5.46
CA ALA A 16 -2.41 -11.73 4.40
C ALA A 16 -2.30 -12.48 3.07
N ILE A 17 -2.81 -11.89 1.98
CA ILE A 17 -2.62 -12.38 0.61
C ILE A 17 -1.89 -11.31 -0.19
N VAL A 18 -0.92 -11.73 -0.99
CA VAL A 18 -0.22 -10.91 -1.98
C VAL A 18 -0.44 -11.49 -3.36
N LEU A 19 -0.84 -10.64 -4.30
CA LEU A 19 -0.92 -10.94 -5.73
C LEU A 19 0.04 -10.01 -6.48
N SER A 20 1.07 -10.58 -7.09
CA SER A 20 2.05 -9.83 -7.90
C SER A 20 1.76 -9.97 -9.39
N ALA A 21 1.91 -8.89 -10.14
CA ALA A 21 1.86 -8.90 -11.58
C ALA A 21 2.97 -9.81 -12.12
N ARG A 22 2.63 -10.65 -13.10
CA ARG A 22 3.59 -11.58 -13.68
C ARG A 22 4.45 -10.83 -14.70
N PRO A 23 5.80 -10.95 -14.65
CA PRO A 23 6.64 -10.46 -15.72
C PRO A 23 6.26 -11.06 -17.08
N PRO A 24 6.50 -10.35 -18.20
CA PRO A 24 6.33 -10.92 -19.53
C PRO A 24 7.12 -12.23 -19.69
N ALA A 25 6.61 -13.14 -20.52
CA ALA A 25 7.23 -14.45 -20.72
C ALA A 25 8.69 -14.32 -21.15
N GLY A 26 9.60 -14.97 -20.41
CA GLY A 26 11.04 -14.93 -20.67
C GLY A 26 11.81 -13.78 -20.01
N VAL A 27 11.12 -12.88 -19.29
CA VAL A 27 11.75 -11.83 -18.49
C VAL A 27 11.92 -12.32 -17.05
N PRO A 28 13.13 -12.25 -16.46
CA PRO A 28 13.31 -12.52 -15.02
C PRO A 28 12.45 -11.60 -14.17
N ALA A 29 11.97 -12.10 -13.02
CA ALA A 29 11.30 -11.24 -12.06
C ALA A 29 12.27 -10.17 -11.55
N ASP A 30 11.92 -8.91 -11.79
CA ASP A 30 12.63 -7.75 -11.28
C ASP A 30 11.80 -7.15 -10.13
N PHE A 31 12.27 -7.37 -8.91
CA PHE A 31 11.59 -6.87 -7.72
C PHE A 31 11.81 -5.37 -7.51
N SER A 32 12.71 -4.72 -8.27
CA SER A 32 12.89 -3.27 -8.22
C SER A 32 11.71 -2.51 -8.83
N THR A 33 10.98 -3.13 -9.77
CA THR A 33 9.73 -2.61 -10.35
C THR A 33 8.52 -3.41 -9.86
N SER A 34 8.47 -3.61 -8.53
CA SER A 34 7.39 -4.35 -7.89
C SER A 34 6.02 -3.79 -8.25
N HIS A 35 5.15 -4.67 -8.74
CA HIS A 35 3.75 -4.36 -9.02
C HIS A 35 2.89 -5.43 -8.37
N TYR A 36 2.20 -5.08 -7.28
CA TYR A 36 1.41 -6.04 -6.52
C TYR A 36 0.25 -5.38 -5.79
N LEU A 37 -0.72 -6.22 -5.44
CA LEU A 37 -1.83 -5.92 -4.55
C LEU A 37 -1.76 -6.85 -3.33
N GLN A 38 -1.87 -6.30 -2.14
CA GLN A 38 -1.88 -7.04 -0.89
C GLN A 38 -3.12 -6.66 -0.07
N ALA A 39 -3.72 -7.63 0.61
CA ALA A 39 -4.73 -7.38 1.62
C ALA A 39 -4.36 -8.07 2.93
N ALA A 40 -4.67 -7.43 4.06
CA ALA A 40 -4.47 -8.03 5.38
C ALA A 40 -5.55 -7.56 6.37
N GLY A 41 -5.99 -8.46 7.24
CA GLY A 41 -7.03 -8.19 8.25
C GLY A 41 -7.99 -9.35 8.42
N SER A 42 -9.25 -9.04 8.76
CA SER A 42 -10.36 -9.98 8.84
C SER A 42 -11.34 -9.81 7.67
N ALA A 43 -12.32 -10.71 7.55
CA ALA A 43 -13.27 -10.66 6.44
C ALA A 43 -14.11 -9.38 6.38
N ASP A 44 -14.42 -8.78 7.54
CA ASP A 44 -15.23 -7.56 7.62
C ASP A 44 -14.39 -6.28 7.69
N ALA A 45 -13.08 -6.40 7.95
CA ALA A 45 -12.18 -5.27 8.07
C ALA A 45 -10.75 -5.64 7.66
N MET A 46 -10.38 -5.26 6.44
CA MET A 46 -9.02 -5.39 5.93
C MET A 46 -8.51 -4.10 5.32
N THR A 47 -7.19 -3.95 5.35
CA THR A 47 -6.47 -2.91 4.60
C THR A 47 -6.03 -3.49 3.28
N ILE A 48 -5.96 -2.64 2.25
CA ILE A 48 -5.41 -2.99 0.95
C ILE A 48 -4.20 -2.10 0.68
N GLU A 49 -3.08 -2.72 0.34
CA GLU A 49 -1.87 -2.04 -0.13
C GLU A 49 -1.66 -2.34 -1.60
N TYR A 50 -1.36 -1.30 -2.36
CA TYR A 50 -1.07 -1.38 -3.79
C TYR A 50 0.31 -0.79 -4.04
N CYS A 51 1.19 -1.57 -4.65
CA CYS A 51 2.52 -1.14 -5.04
C CYS A 51 2.60 -1.13 -6.56
N GLU A 52 3.02 -0.02 -7.15
CA GLU A 52 3.18 0.10 -8.60
C GLU A 52 4.47 0.84 -8.98
N PRO A 53 5.01 0.61 -10.19
CA PRO A 53 6.16 1.36 -10.69
C PRO A 53 5.87 2.87 -10.75
N GLY A 54 6.82 3.68 -10.25
CA GLY A 54 6.64 5.13 -10.17
C GLY A 54 7.53 5.82 -9.14
N GLY A 55 7.29 7.11 -8.90
CA GLY A 55 7.99 7.90 -7.89
C GLY A 55 9.40 8.36 -8.30
N ALA A 56 9.69 8.47 -9.59
CA ALA A 56 11.00 8.91 -10.08
C ALA A 56 11.40 10.29 -9.54
N GLU A 57 10.44 11.18 -9.30
CA GLU A 57 10.60 12.52 -8.72
C GLU A 57 11.12 12.52 -7.28
N ILE A 58 10.92 11.42 -6.54
CA ILE A 58 11.49 11.19 -5.19
C ILE A 58 12.66 10.20 -5.22
N GLY A 59 13.11 9.79 -6.40
CA GLY A 59 14.18 8.79 -6.58
C GLY A 59 13.74 7.34 -6.30
N ALA A 60 12.43 7.07 -6.31
CA ALA A 60 11.88 5.73 -6.24
C ALA A 60 11.71 5.12 -7.65
N VAL A 61 11.67 3.79 -7.70
CA VAL A 61 11.31 2.97 -8.87
C VAL A 61 9.94 2.31 -8.73
N SER A 62 9.44 2.20 -7.49
CA SER A 62 8.07 1.79 -7.18
C SER A 62 7.59 2.48 -5.91
N VAL A 63 6.28 2.68 -5.79
CA VAL A 63 5.63 3.30 -4.64
C VAL A 63 4.54 2.38 -4.12
N ARG A 64 4.62 2.07 -2.83
CA ARG A 64 3.56 1.39 -2.07
C ARG A 64 2.63 2.43 -1.46
N SER A 65 1.34 2.26 -1.71
CA SER A 65 0.27 3.09 -1.17
C SER A 65 -0.75 2.25 -0.43
N VAL A 66 -1.36 2.84 0.59
CA VAL A 66 -2.61 2.34 1.19
C VAL A 66 -3.76 2.79 0.30
N VAL A 67 -4.63 1.86 -0.06
CA VAL A 67 -5.83 2.14 -0.87
C VAL A 67 -6.94 2.62 0.04
N GLY A 68 -7.73 3.58 -0.43
CA GLY A 68 -8.93 4.03 0.27
C GLY A 68 -10.06 4.40 -0.68
N HIS A 69 -11.24 4.49 -0.11
CA HIS A 69 -12.43 5.07 -0.71
C HIS A 69 -12.30 6.59 -0.77
N PRO A 70 -12.87 7.25 -1.79
CA PRO A 70 -12.99 8.70 -1.82
C PRO A 70 -13.73 9.19 -0.59
N HIS A 71 -13.13 10.12 0.14
CA HIS A 71 -13.74 10.71 1.32
C HIS A 71 -13.55 12.23 1.33
N THR A 72 -14.42 12.92 2.06
CA THR A 72 -14.32 14.36 2.27
C THR A 72 -13.87 14.66 3.70
N GLY A 73 -13.04 15.69 3.89
CA GLY A 73 -12.59 16.14 5.21
C GLY A 73 -11.34 15.43 5.69
N THR A 74 -10.93 15.69 6.94
CA THR A 74 -9.74 15.08 7.53
C THR A 74 -10.03 13.64 7.95
N ALA A 75 -9.23 12.71 7.43
CA ALA A 75 -9.23 11.31 7.82
C ALA A 75 -8.90 11.17 9.32
N LYS A 76 -9.78 10.48 10.08
CA LYS A 76 -9.49 10.08 11.45
C LYS A 76 -9.03 8.63 11.44
N LEU A 77 -7.99 8.30 12.20
CA LEU A 77 -7.62 6.91 12.46
C LEU A 77 -8.56 6.40 13.55
N ASP A 78 -9.47 5.51 13.20
CA ASP A 78 -10.57 5.11 14.10
C ASP A 78 -11.06 3.67 13.90
N VAL A 79 -10.36 2.87 13.09
CA VAL A 79 -10.62 1.44 12.92
C VAL A 79 -9.34 0.66 13.18
N ASP A 80 -9.38 -0.21 14.18
CA ASP A 80 -8.28 -1.11 14.49
C ASP A 80 -8.36 -2.35 13.59
N ILE A 81 -7.31 -2.59 12.81
CA ILE A 81 -7.07 -3.84 12.12
C ILE A 81 -6.06 -4.64 12.92
N VAL A 82 -6.49 -5.83 13.36
CA VAL A 82 -5.62 -6.78 14.05
C VAL A 82 -4.84 -7.57 13.01
N LEU A 83 -3.54 -7.32 12.93
CA LEU A 83 -2.60 -8.13 12.17
C LEU A 83 -1.93 -9.16 13.11
N PRO A 84 -1.33 -10.23 12.58
CA PRO A 84 -0.72 -11.28 13.42
C PRO A 84 0.39 -10.77 14.37
N ARG A 85 0.99 -9.61 14.10
CA ARG A 85 2.12 -9.03 14.86
C ARG A 85 1.87 -7.63 15.41
N SER A 86 0.77 -6.98 15.04
CA SER A 86 0.49 -5.59 15.39
C SER A 86 -1.00 -5.30 15.29
N VAL A 87 -1.45 -4.23 15.94
CA VAL A 87 -2.73 -3.60 15.65
C VAL A 87 -2.43 -2.30 14.93
N GLU A 88 -3.02 -2.12 13.76
CA GLU A 88 -2.91 -0.87 12.99
C GLU A 88 -4.23 -0.12 13.07
N THR A 89 -4.21 1.10 13.58
CA THR A 89 -5.37 1.98 13.53
C THR A 89 -5.36 2.69 12.18
N ILE A 90 -6.29 2.32 11.32
CA ILE A 90 -6.48 2.93 10.00
C ILE A 90 -7.75 3.79 9.96
N SER A 91 -7.88 4.59 8.91
CA SER A 91 -9.10 5.36 8.70
C SER A 91 -10.20 4.51 8.10
N ARG A 92 -11.46 4.72 8.50
CA ARG A 92 -12.63 4.01 7.93
C ARG A 92 -12.67 3.93 6.40
N HIS A 93 -12.24 4.99 5.72
CA HIS A 93 -12.27 5.01 4.26
C HIS A 93 -11.21 4.07 3.64
N GLU A 94 -10.20 3.64 4.40
CA GLU A 94 -9.17 2.68 3.98
C GLU A 94 -9.51 1.23 4.38
N VAL A 95 -10.71 1.00 4.94
CA VAL A 95 -11.19 -0.32 5.35
C VAL A 95 -12.03 -0.93 4.23
N PHE A 96 -11.74 -2.19 3.91
CA PHE A 96 -12.43 -2.98 2.90
C PHE A 96 -13.04 -4.22 3.53
N THR A 97 -14.10 -4.73 2.89
CA THR A 97 -14.60 -6.09 3.16
C THR A 97 -13.86 -7.11 2.27
N ALA A 98 -13.89 -8.39 2.65
CA ALA A 98 -13.34 -9.48 1.83
C ALA A 98 -13.99 -9.56 0.45
N GLN A 99 -15.30 -9.29 0.37
CA GLN A 99 -15.99 -9.27 -0.91
C GLN A 99 -15.43 -8.17 -1.82
N GLU A 100 -15.30 -6.96 -1.29
CA GLU A 100 -14.77 -5.83 -2.07
C GLU A 100 -13.31 -6.06 -2.48
N ALA A 101 -12.49 -6.58 -1.55
CA ALA A 101 -11.13 -6.97 -1.86
C ALA A 101 -11.07 -8.04 -2.95
N ALA A 102 -11.92 -9.07 -2.89
CA ALA A 102 -11.96 -10.12 -3.91
C ALA A 102 -12.25 -9.56 -5.32
N GLU A 103 -13.19 -8.62 -5.43
CA GLU A 103 -13.50 -7.93 -6.68
C GLU A 103 -12.30 -7.12 -7.20
N MET A 104 -11.60 -6.40 -6.30
CA MET A 104 -10.39 -5.66 -6.64
C MET A 104 -9.24 -6.58 -7.08
N PHE A 105 -9.02 -7.70 -6.38
CA PHE A 105 -8.03 -8.71 -6.73
C PHE A 105 -8.33 -9.35 -8.09
N GLU A 106 -9.58 -9.67 -8.38
CA GLU A 106 -9.98 -10.19 -9.69
C GLU A 106 -9.72 -9.17 -10.80
N ARG A 107 -9.99 -7.89 -10.55
CA ARG A 107 -9.70 -6.83 -11.51
C ARG A 107 -8.21 -6.68 -11.75
N PHE A 108 -7.42 -6.59 -10.69
CA PHE A 108 -5.96 -6.50 -10.76
C PHE A 108 -5.39 -7.70 -11.52
N TYR A 109 -5.83 -8.92 -11.20
CA TYR A 109 -5.41 -10.13 -11.90
C TYR A 109 -5.64 -10.08 -13.43
N ARG A 110 -6.72 -9.41 -13.87
CA ARG A 110 -7.10 -9.35 -15.29
C ARG A 110 -6.48 -8.17 -16.04
N THR A 111 -6.12 -7.10 -15.33
CA THR A 111 -5.84 -5.79 -15.95
C THR A 111 -4.60 -5.09 -15.42
N ASP A 112 -3.95 -5.65 -14.40
CA ASP A 112 -2.83 -5.05 -13.66
C ASP A 112 -3.16 -3.68 -13.03
N VAL A 113 -4.44 -3.32 -12.90
CA VAL A 113 -4.90 -2.09 -12.24
C VAL A 113 -6.06 -2.35 -11.28
N ILE A 114 -6.16 -1.55 -10.22
CA ILE A 114 -7.25 -1.65 -9.23
C ILE A 114 -8.55 -0.96 -9.66
N GLY A 115 -8.54 -0.21 -10.77
CA GLY A 115 -9.68 0.54 -11.29
C GLY A 115 -9.67 2.02 -10.88
N GLU A 116 -10.64 2.78 -11.39
CA GLU A 116 -10.87 4.18 -11.01
C GLU A 116 -11.76 4.26 -9.77
N GLY A 117 -11.72 5.39 -9.07
CA GLY A 117 -12.60 5.66 -7.93
C GLY A 117 -12.03 5.28 -6.57
N TYR A 118 -10.74 4.94 -6.49
CA TYR A 118 -10.01 4.81 -5.24
C TYR A 118 -9.02 5.96 -5.07
N VAL A 119 -8.70 6.29 -3.82
CA VAL A 119 -7.63 7.21 -3.45
C VAL A 119 -6.42 6.41 -2.99
N LEU A 120 -5.23 6.86 -3.35
CA LEU A 120 -3.97 6.24 -2.95
C LEU A 120 -3.25 7.18 -1.99
N ARG A 121 -2.91 6.68 -0.80
CA ARG A 121 -2.04 7.36 0.15
C ARG A 121 -0.66 6.71 0.14
N PRO A 122 0.37 7.36 -0.43
CA PRO A 122 1.73 6.83 -0.44
C PRO A 122 2.23 6.59 0.98
N VAL A 123 2.87 5.45 1.22
CA VAL A 123 3.48 5.12 2.51
C VAL A 123 4.96 4.81 2.40
N GLU A 124 5.39 4.18 1.30
CA GLU A 124 6.79 3.85 1.07
C GLU A 124 7.15 3.97 -0.41
N GLY A 125 8.34 4.51 -0.68
CA GLY A 125 8.99 4.41 -1.99
C GLY A 125 10.15 3.44 -1.93
N TYR A 126 10.33 2.61 -2.94
CA TYR A 126 11.47 1.70 -3.05
C TYR A 126 12.44 2.21 -4.12
N ARG A 127 13.72 2.25 -3.78
CA ARG A 127 14.81 2.61 -4.68
C ARG A 127 15.32 1.38 -5.43
N ALA A 128 16.00 1.61 -6.56
CA ALA A 128 16.59 0.54 -7.37
C ALA A 128 17.66 -0.28 -6.62
N ASP A 129 18.31 0.33 -5.61
CA ASP A 129 19.29 -0.31 -4.74
C ASP A 129 18.65 -1.10 -3.57
N GLY A 130 17.32 -1.17 -3.52
CA GLY A 130 16.55 -1.78 -2.43
C GLY A 130 16.33 -0.87 -1.22
N GLY A 131 16.81 0.38 -1.27
CA GLY A 131 16.60 1.36 -0.21
C GLY A 131 15.14 1.80 -0.08
N LEU A 132 14.69 2.04 1.15
CA LEU A 132 13.34 2.49 1.46
C LEU A 132 13.31 4.02 1.64
N ILE A 133 12.23 4.64 1.17
CA ILE A 133 11.86 6.03 1.38
C ILE A 133 10.57 6.02 2.19
N ASP A 134 10.61 6.51 3.42
CA ASP A 134 9.39 6.65 4.21
C ASP A 134 8.59 7.86 3.72
N LEU A 135 7.36 7.61 3.28
CA LEU A 135 6.45 8.65 2.76
C LEU A 135 5.32 8.97 3.76
N ARG A 136 5.31 8.31 4.92
CA ARG A 136 4.32 8.56 5.99
C ARG A 136 4.62 9.86 6.72
N GLU A 137 5.87 10.29 6.74
CA GLU A 137 6.30 11.56 7.32
C GLU A 137 6.53 12.61 6.22
N PRO A 138 6.15 13.88 6.45
CA PRO A 138 6.60 14.95 5.56
C PRO A 138 8.14 14.97 5.54
N PRO A 139 8.77 15.32 4.42
CA PRO A 139 10.23 15.41 4.35
C PRO A 139 10.71 16.29 5.50
N THR A 140 11.53 15.73 6.37
CA THR A 140 12.16 16.50 7.45
C THR A 140 13.02 17.56 6.78
N SER A 141 12.50 18.80 6.76
CA SER A 141 13.26 19.97 6.32
C SER A 141 14.59 19.93 7.06
N GLY A 142 15.66 19.74 6.28
CA GLY A 142 17.01 19.63 6.81
C GLY A 142 17.28 20.75 7.79
N HIS A 143 17.78 20.37 8.96
CA HIS A 143 18.22 21.26 10.03
C HIS A 143 19.23 22.26 9.43
N GLU A 144 18.78 23.49 9.12
CA GLU A 144 19.68 24.56 8.72
C GLU A 144 20.67 24.77 9.86
N HIS A 145 21.92 24.39 9.62
CA HIS A 145 23.03 24.69 10.48
C HIS A 145 23.30 26.20 10.36
N ARG A 146 22.54 27.01 11.13
CA ARG A 146 22.89 28.42 11.35
C ARG A 146 24.20 28.45 12.12
N GLY A 147 25.28 28.53 11.35
CA GLY A 147 26.61 28.84 11.86
C GLY A 147 26.52 30.10 12.71
N ARG A 148 26.96 29.98 13.97
CA ARG A 148 27.33 31.13 14.78
C ARG A 148 28.55 31.77 14.12
N SER A 149 28.32 32.84 13.35
CA SER A 149 29.38 33.78 13.00
C SER A 149 29.63 34.66 14.22
N SER A 150 30.78 34.41 14.85
CA SER A 150 31.36 35.25 15.88
C SER A 150 31.88 36.57 15.29
N THR A 151 31.80 37.61 16.13
CA THR A 151 32.73 38.76 16.27
C THR A 151 32.61 39.92 15.25
N PRO A 152 33.04 41.16 15.61
CA PRO A 152 34.07 41.55 16.59
C PRO A 152 33.57 42.00 17.97
#